data_AF-A0A0H1BLN2-F1
#
_entry.id   AF-A0A0H1BLN2-F1
#
_cell.length_a   1.000
_cell.length_b   1.000
_cell.length_c   1.000
_cell.angle_alpha   90.00
_cell.angle_beta   90.00
_cell.angle_gamma   90.00
#
_symmetry.space_group_name_H-M   'P 1'
#
loop_
_entity.id
_entity.type
_entity.pdbx_description
1 polymer ?
#
loop_
_entity_poly.entity_id
_entity_poly.type
_entity_poly.pdbx_seq_one_letter_code
_entity_poly.pdbx_strand_id
1 'polypeptide(L)'
;MSNPARGTFSAASSPRGRGRARGRGLRDVRGFAERPTRGQGQGIVAEGRANERAQLRAISHETKTVLPNQNLCPKFIGTKIQVLDADTFDASIRLLSDSNSNSNNNNNQSSSPVTDVAVLNMASDFVPGGGWLSGARAQEEALSRRSTLTASLKRSFYPTPSNAVIYSPAVIVFRNGLKDGHGLMDLSDPDTLPLVSVISMAALRRPEVITGANSLLEFANPNDRDCTKEKMRVILRLSAWKRHRKVVLEVFSEAEFRGGWWEKVVFAVIDETGLGEQGHGNVGIFFRRLDGIEI
;
A
#
# COMPACT_ATOMS: atom_id res chain seq x y z
N MET A 1 -59.51 39.81 20.98
CA MET A 1 -58.24 40.56 20.96
C MET A 1 -57.21 39.70 20.24
N SER A 2 -57.22 39.72 18.91
CA SER A 2 -56.34 40.51 18.02
C SER A 2 -54.98 39.83 17.74
N ASN A 3 -54.97 39.07 16.64
CA ASN A 3 -53.82 38.76 15.77
C ASN A 3 -53.42 40.03 14.99
N PRO A 4 -52.19 40.18 14.43
CA PRO A 4 -51.81 39.60 13.12
C PRO A 4 -50.34 39.10 13.08
N ALA A 5 -49.85 38.16 12.25
CA ALA A 5 -49.93 37.86 10.81
C ALA A 5 -48.75 38.38 9.95
N ARG A 6 -48.06 37.39 9.31
CA ARG A 6 -47.47 37.33 7.94
C ARG A 6 -46.24 38.16 7.54
N GLY A 7 -45.36 37.48 6.78
CA GLY A 7 -44.41 38.11 5.85
C GLY A 7 -43.51 37.11 5.10
N THR A 8 -44.05 36.43 4.08
CA THR A 8 -43.32 35.68 3.02
C THR A 8 -42.99 36.58 1.83
N PHE A 9 -41.81 36.47 1.22
CA PHE A 9 -41.48 36.91 -0.17
C PHE A 9 -40.27 36.07 -0.66
N SER A 10 -40.35 35.16 -1.62
CA SER A 10 -40.61 35.21 -3.09
C SER A 10 -39.55 35.94 -3.93
N ALA A 11 -39.07 35.21 -4.94
CA ALA A 11 -38.17 35.63 -6.02
C ALA A 11 -38.82 36.63 -7.00
N ALA A 12 -38.00 37.48 -7.65
CA ALA A 12 -38.28 38.07 -8.96
C ALA A 12 -37.02 38.65 -9.64
N SER A 13 -36.71 38.10 -10.82
CA SER A 13 -36.26 38.71 -12.09
C SER A 13 -35.86 40.21 -12.20
N SER A 14 -34.65 40.42 -12.76
CA SER A 14 -34.20 41.32 -13.89
C SER A 14 -34.78 42.75 -14.07
N PRO A 15 -33.95 43.72 -14.54
CA PRO A 15 -33.87 43.96 -15.99
C PRO A 15 -32.51 44.41 -16.57
N ARG A 16 -32.46 44.35 -17.91
CA ARG A 16 -31.38 44.68 -18.87
C ARG A 16 -31.04 46.17 -18.95
N GLY A 17 -29.79 46.49 -19.37
CA GLY A 17 -29.43 47.81 -19.93
C GLY A 17 -28.03 47.83 -20.58
N ARG A 18 -27.95 48.24 -21.85
CA ARG A 18 -26.82 48.13 -22.81
C ARG A 18 -25.84 49.32 -22.76
N GLY A 19 -24.60 49.10 -23.19
CA GLY A 19 -23.69 50.15 -23.69
C GLY A 19 -22.57 49.59 -24.58
N ARG A 20 -22.43 50.08 -25.82
CA ARG A 20 -21.50 49.66 -26.90
C ARG A 20 -20.39 50.71 -27.10
N ALA A 21 -19.17 50.28 -27.45
CA ALA A 21 -18.24 50.95 -28.40
C ALA A 21 -17.13 49.92 -28.77
N ARG A 22 -17.07 49.32 -29.97
CA ARG A 22 -16.55 49.77 -31.30
C ARG A 22 -15.08 50.22 -31.34
N GLY A 23 -14.24 49.37 -31.95
CA GLY A 23 -12.96 49.70 -32.59
C GLY A 23 -12.56 48.62 -33.61
N ARG A 24 -12.61 48.95 -34.91
CA ARG A 24 -11.92 48.28 -36.05
C ARG A 24 -10.63 49.10 -36.29
N GLY A 25 -9.50 48.67 -36.87
CA GLY A 25 -9.04 47.49 -37.60
C GLY A 25 -7.68 47.81 -38.26
N LEU A 26 -7.18 46.89 -39.13
CA LEU A 26 -6.01 46.96 -40.05
C LEU A 26 -4.60 46.83 -39.42
N ARG A 27 -3.55 46.31 -40.08
CA ARG A 27 -3.26 45.35 -41.17
C ARG A 27 -1.71 45.28 -41.23
N ASP A 28 -1.17 44.14 -41.68
CA ASP A 28 0.19 43.90 -42.21
C ASP A 28 1.41 44.08 -41.31
N VAL A 29 2.21 43.00 -41.16
CA VAL A 29 3.59 42.91 -41.70
C VAL A 29 3.91 41.44 -42.02
N ARG A 30 4.29 41.15 -43.28
CA ARG A 30 4.99 39.92 -43.69
C ARG A 30 6.50 40.09 -43.51
N GLY A 31 7.16 39.00 -43.11
CA GLY A 31 8.55 38.71 -43.46
C GLY A 31 9.52 38.72 -42.26
N PHE A 32 9.98 37.55 -41.83
CA PHE A 32 11.31 37.03 -42.14
C PHE A 32 11.36 35.55 -41.72
N ALA A 33 11.78 34.71 -42.65
CA ALA A 33 11.91 33.26 -42.47
C ALA A 33 13.29 32.95 -41.89
N GLU A 34 13.34 32.32 -40.72
CA GLU A 34 14.52 31.60 -40.25
C GLU A 34 14.18 30.11 -40.10
N ARG A 35 14.97 29.29 -40.80
CA ARG A 35 14.87 27.83 -40.78
C ARG A 35 15.36 27.32 -39.43
N PRO A 36 14.65 26.38 -38.75
CA PRO A 36 15.27 25.67 -37.64
C PRO A 36 16.20 24.60 -38.20
N THR A 37 17.49 24.78 -37.93
CA THR A 37 18.51 23.74 -38.04
C THR A 37 18.10 22.53 -37.20
N ARG A 38 18.05 21.35 -37.86
CA ARG A 38 17.94 20.03 -37.22
C ARG A 38 19.13 19.81 -36.28
N GLY A 39 18.95 20.12 -34.99
CA GLY A 39 19.84 19.72 -33.92
C GLY A 39 19.39 18.38 -33.34
N GLN A 40 20.22 17.36 -33.50
CA GLN A 40 20.07 16.03 -32.91
C GLN A 40 20.09 16.13 -31.38
N GLY A 41 18.95 15.91 -30.72
CA GLY A 41 18.84 15.89 -29.25
C GLY A 41 17.90 14.81 -28.72
N GLN A 42 17.58 13.79 -29.54
CA GLN A 42 16.60 12.75 -29.19
C GLN A 42 17.23 11.41 -28.74
N GLY A 43 18.56 11.27 -28.78
CA GLY A 43 19.24 10.02 -28.39
C GLY A 43 19.30 9.80 -26.88
N ILE A 44 19.82 10.78 -26.14
CA ILE A 44 20.30 10.56 -24.76
C ILE A 44 19.16 10.34 -23.74
N VAL A 45 18.02 11.02 -23.90
CA VAL A 45 16.88 10.92 -22.95
C VAL A 45 16.04 9.66 -23.19
N ALA A 46 15.90 9.24 -24.45
CA ALA A 46 15.19 8.01 -24.81
C ALA A 46 16.00 6.76 -24.40
N GLU A 47 17.31 6.82 -24.59
CA GLU A 47 18.25 5.75 -24.24
C GLU A 47 18.39 5.58 -22.71
N GLY A 48 18.39 6.67 -21.94
CA GLY A 48 18.35 6.63 -20.48
C GLY A 48 17.08 5.97 -19.92
N ARG A 49 15.90 6.29 -20.48
CA ARG A 49 14.61 5.66 -20.10
C ARG A 49 14.50 4.21 -20.57
N ALA A 50 15.12 3.86 -21.69
CA ALA A 50 15.20 2.49 -22.18
C ALA A 50 16.10 1.63 -21.26
N ASN A 51 17.22 2.18 -20.79
CA ASN A 51 18.11 1.53 -19.83
C ASN A 51 17.46 1.34 -18.46
N GLU A 52 16.71 2.33 -17.96
CA GLU A 52 15.97 2.19 -16.70
C GLU A 52 14.84 1.14 -16.82
N ARG A 53 14.13 1.09 -17.95
CA ARG A 53 13.15 0.03 -18.23
C ARG A 53 13.79 -1.34 -18.41
N ALA A 54 14.99 -1.41 -18.99
CA ALA A 54 15.73 -2.65 -19.12
C ALA A 54 16.25 -3.15 -17.76
N GLN A 55 16.71 -2.24 -16.89
CA GLN A 55 17.06 -2.54 -15.50
C GLN A 55 15.83 -2.99 -14.70
N LEU A 56 14.69 -2.32 -14.82
CA LEU A 56 13.43 -2.73 -14.18
C LEU A 56 12.92 -4.08 -14.71
N ARG A 57 13.11 -4.37 -16.01
CA ARG A 57 12.81 -5.69 -16.60
C ARG A 57 13.80 -6.76 -16.12
N ALA A 58 15.07 -6.43 -15.94
CA ALA A 58 16.06 -7.33 -15.36
C ALA A 58 15.72 -7.65 -13.90
N ILE A 59 15.39 -6.63 -13.08
CA ILE A 59 14.89 -6.79 -11.71
C ILE A 59 13.58 -7.61 -11.68
N SER A 60 12.69 -7.40 -12.65
CA SER A 60 11.44 -8.18 -12.81
C SER A 60 11.69 -9.65 -13.21
N HIS A 61 12.71 -9.90 -14.03
CA HIS A 61 13.14 -11.25 -14.41
C HIS A 61 13.87 -11.95 -13.26
N GLU A 62 14.65 -11.19 -12.49
CA GLU A 62 15.28 -11.63 -11.24
C GLU A 62 14.19 -12.02 -10.24
N THR A 63 13.13 -11.23 -10.04
CA THR A 63 12.00 -11.61 -9.16
C THR A 63 11.19 -12.83 -9.62
N LYS A 64 11.17 -13.15 -10.93
CA LYS A 64 10.62 -14.43 -11.42
C LYS A 64 11.52 -15.65 -11.15
N THR A 65 12.81 -15.42 -10.89
CA THR A 65 13.81 -16.45 -10.55
C THR A 65 14.18 -16.46 -9.06
N VAL A 66 13.67 -15.52 -8.26
CA VAL A 66 13.89 -15.43 -6.81
C VAL A 66 12.87 -16.30 -6.08
N LEU A 67 13.07 -17.60 -6.09
CA LEU A 67 13.05 -18.27 -4.79
C LEU A 67 14.43 -18.00 -4.17
N PRO A 68 14.51 -17.59 -2.88
CA PRO A 68 15.77 -17.77 -2.18
C PRO A 68 16.14 -19.24 -2.34
N ASN A 69 17.40 -19.55 -2.66
CA ASN A 69 17.89 -20.92 -2.73
C ASN A 69 17.28 -21.73 -1.57
N GLN A 70 16.69 -22.91 -1.81
CA GLN A 70 16.01 -23.70 -0.77
C GLN A 70 16.91 -23.96 0.45
N ASN A 71 18.23 -23.89 0.27
CA ASN A 71 19.23 -23.96 1.33
C ASN A 71 19.20 -22.77 2.32
N LEU A 72 18.58 -21.65 1.94
CA LEU A 72 18.35 -20.45 2.77
C LEU A 72 17.01 -20.51 3.53
N CYS A 73 16.18 -21.50 3.24
CA CYS A 73 14.96 -21.76 3.99
C CYS A 73 15.33 -22.19 5.42
N PRO A 74 14.75 -21.58 6.47
CA PRO A 74 15.06 -21.93 7.86
C PRO A 74 14.43 -23.26 8.25
N LYS A 75 13.48 -23.76 7.45
CA LYS A 75 12.71 -24.99 7.70
C LYS A 75 11.97 -24.93 9.03
N PHE A 76 11.27 -23.83 9.32
CA PHE A 76 10.39 -23.77 10.47
C PHE A 76 9.33 -24.87 10.39
N ILE A 77 9.06 -25.52 11.52
CA ILE A 77 8.03 -26.54 11.62
C ILE A 77 6.75 -25.82 12.08
N GLY A 78 5.71 -25.89 11.26
CA GLY A 78 4.40 -25.32 11.59
C GLY A 78 4.39 -23.79 11.52
N THR A 79 4.09 -23.25 10.34
CA THR A 79 3.87 -21.81 10.20
C THR A 79 2.52 -21.46 10.83
N LYS A 80 2.52 -20.64 11.89
CA LYS A 80 1.28 -20.24 12.57
C LYS A 80 0.58 -19.11 11.82
N ILE A 81 -0.66 -19.33 11.42
CA ILE A 81 -1.52 -18.29 10.84
C ILE A 81 -2.48 -17.76 11.90
N GLN A 82 -2.52 -16.44 12.06
CA GLN A 82 -3.40 -15.75 13.01
C GLN A 82 -4.13 -14.59 12.33
N VAL A 83 -5.41 -14.39 12.63
CA VAL A 83 -6.21 -13.24 12.20
C VAL A 83 -6.44 -12.31 13.41
N LEU A 84 -6.21 -11.01 13.24
CA LEU A 84 -6.37 -10.01 14.28
C LEU A 84 -7.27 -8.86 13.82
N ASP A 85 -8.25 -8.49 14.65
CA ASP A 85 -8.94 -7.19 14.56
C ASP A 85 -8.05 -6.09 15.16
N ALA A 86 -7.06 -5.68 14.37
CA ALA A 86 -6.11 -4.64 14.76
C ALA A 86 -5.62 -3.88 13.53
N ASP A 87 -5.16 -2.64 13.75
CA ASP A 87 -4.42 -1.91 12.72
C ASP A 87 -3.10 -2.63 12.41
N THR A 88 -2.64 -2.50 11.17
CA THR A 88 -1.42 -3.15 10.69
C THR A 88 -0.20 -2.84 11.56
N PHE A 89 -0.01 -1.58 12.00
CA PHE A 89 1.13 -1.26 12.86
C PHE A 89 0.94 -1.75 14.29
N ASP A 90 -0.27 -1.76 14.82
CA ASP A 90 -0.53 -2.27 16.17
C ASP A 90 -0.27 -3.78 16.21
N ALA A 91 -0.68 -4.51 15.18
CA ALA A 91 -0.35 -5.93 15.02
C ALA A 91 1.16 -6.16 14.90
N SER A 92 1.89 -5.33 14.14
CA SER A 92 3.35 -5.47 14.02
C SER A 92 4.08 -5.16 15.32
N ILE A 93 3.62 -4.16 16.08
CA ILE A 93 4.21 -3.81 17.38
C ILE A 93 4.04 -4.97 18.36
N ARG A 94 2.86 -5.60 18.40
CA ARG A 94 2.63 -6.81 19.21
C ARG A 94 3.60 -7.94 18.82
N LEU A 95 3.78 -8.18 17.52
CA LEU A 95 4.73 -9.20 17.03
C LEU A 95 6.19 -8.90 17.40
N LEU A 96 6.60 -7.62 17.38
CA LEU A 96 7.93 -7.21 17.82
C LEU A 96 8.11 -7.47 19.33
N SER A 97 7.14 -7.11 20.16
CA SER A 97 7.17 -7.35 21.61
C SER A 97 7.21 -8.83 21.96
N ASP A 98 6.44 -9.68 21.26
CA ASP A 98 6.47 -11.13 21.42
C ASP A 98 7.85 -11.72 21.08
N SER A 99 8.53 -11.15 20.08
CA SER A 99 9.88 -11.57 19.66
C SER A 99 10.92 -11.25 20.74
N ASN A 100 10.86 -10.04 21.30
CA ASN A 100 11.78 -9.61 22.35
C ASN A 100 11.57 -10.40 23.65
N SER A 101 10.33 -10.76 23.97
CA SER A 101 9.99 -11.52 25.19
C SER A 101 10.46 -12.98 25.12
N ASN A 102 10.47 -13.59 23.93
CA ASN A 102 10.92 -14.98 23.73
C ASN A 102 12.45 -15.10 23.54
N SER A 103 13.14 -13.99 23.27
CA SER A 103 14.60 -13.95 23.15
C SER A 103 15.27 -13.89 24.53
N ASN A 104 15.16 -14.97 25.30
CA ASN A 104 15.96 -15.13 26.51
C ASN A 104 17.44 -15.30 26.12
N ASN A 105 18.25 -14.28 26.40
CA ASN A 105 19.71 -14.31 26.51
C ASN A 105 20.50 -14.91 25.33
N ASN A 106 20.58 -14.22 24.20
CA ASN A 106 21.78 -14.27 23.35
C ASN A 106 22.01 -12.91 22.69
N ASN A 107 22.79 -12.08 23.38
CA ASN A 107 23.31 -10.79 22.92
C ASN A 107 24.23 -10.98 21.71
N ASN A 108 23.65 -11.04 20.52
CA ASN A 108 24.32 -10.65 19.29
C ASN A 108 23.37 -9.67 18.58
N GLN A 109 23.42 -8.40 19.02
CA GLN A 109 22.82 -7.29 18.29
C GLN A 109 23.46 -7.22 16.91
N SER A 110 22.89 -7.93 15.94
CA SER A 110 23.17 -7.64 14.55
C SER A 110 22.62 -6.24 14.30
N SER A 111 23.49 -5.29 14.00
CA SER A 111 23.20 -3.89 13.62
C SER A 111 22.47 -3.77 12.26
N SER A 112 21.65 -4.76 11.92
CA SER A 112 20.91 -4.81 10.68
C SER A 112 19.65 -3.96 10.81
N PRO A 113 19.40 -2.99 9.90
CA PRO A 113 18.17 -2.21 9.88
C PRO A 113 16.94 -3.03 9.43
N VAL A 114 17.12 -4.31 9.11
CA VAL A 114 16.08 -5.24 8.68
C VAL A 114 15.58 -6.02 9.88
N THR A 115 14.31 -5.81 10.24
CA THR A 115 13.65 -6.51 11.35
C THR A 115 13.05 -7.83 10.90
N ASP A 116 12.85 -8.77 11.80
CA ASP A 116 12.18 -10.04 11.47
C ASP A 116 10.71 -9.86 11.07
N VAL A 117 10.12 -8.71 11.42
CA VAL A 117 8.73 -8.35 11.11
C VAL A 117 8.65 -7.54 9.81
N ALA A 118 7.83 -7.98 8.87
CA ALA A 118 7.45 -7.20 7.69
C ALA A 118 5.94 -7.00 7.59
N VAL A 119 5.52 -5.81 7.15
CA VAL A 119 4.12 -5.45 6.95
C VAL A 119 3.83 -5.14 5.48
N LEU A 120 2.65 -5.50 5.02
CA LEU A 120 2.15 -5.12 3.69
C LEU A 120 1.46 -3.76 3.73
N ASN A 121 1.91 -2.85 2.87
CA ASN A 121 1.17 -1.65 2.49
C ASN A 121 0.38 -1.93 1.20
N MET A 122 -0.95 -1.86 1.28
CA MET A 122 -1.87 -1.90 0.14
C MET A 122 -1.79 -0.59 -0.64
N ALA A 123 -0.68 -0.42 -1.34
CA ALA A 123 -0.26 0.85 -1.90
C ALA A 123 -1.12 1.30 -3.08
N SER A 124 -1.21 2.60 -3.26
CA SER A 124 -1.62 3.19 -4.52
C SER A 124 -0.56 2.91 -5.58
N ASP A 125 -0.98 2.67 -6.82
CA ASP A 125 -0.11 2.60 -8.00
C ASP A 125 0.22 3.99 -8.60
N PHE A 126 -0.46 5.07 -8.20
CA PHE A 126 -0.30 6.40 -8.80
C PHE A 126 0.23 7.47 -7.84
N VAL A 127 0.03 7.33 -6.53
CA VAL A 127 0.32 8.39 -5.56
C VAL A 127 1.02 7.81 -4.32
N PRO A 128 2.25 8.27 -3.98
CA PRO A 128 2.91 7.90 -2.74
C PRO A 128 2.02 8.16 -1.52
N GLY A 129 1.72 7.12 -0.74
CA GLY A 129 0.91 7.25 0.47
C GLY A 129 -0.57 7.56 0.19
N GLY A 130 -1.04 7.39 -1.05
CA GLY A 130 -2.44 7.60 -1.40
C GLY A 130 -2.93 9.03 -1.11
N GLY A 131 -4.11 9.13 -0.49
CA GLY A 131 -4.75 10.39 -0.13
C GLY A 131 -4.44 10.88 1.29
N TRP A 132 -3.29 10.53 1.88
CA TRP A 132 -3.07 10.71 3.32
C TRP A 132 -3.12 12.17 3.80
N LEU A 133 -2.65 13.11 2.97
CA LEU A 133 -2.73 14.56 3.20
C LEU A 133 -4.17 15.11 3.08
N SER A 134 -5.01 14.43 2.31
CA SER A 134 -6.41 14.83 2.07
C SER A 134 -7.39 14.24 3.09
N GLY A 135 -6.89 13.52 4.10
CA GLY A 135 -7.73 12.91 5.14
C GLY A 135 -8.41 11.59 4.74
N ALA A 136 -7.97 10.94 3.66
CA ALA A 136 -8.51 9.64 3.27
C ALA A 136 -8.24 8.58 4.36
N ARG A 137 -9.19 7.64 4.52
CA ARG A 137 -9.25 6.68 5.62
C ARG A 137 -9.01 5.22 5.19
N ALA A 138 -8.07 5.00 4.28
CA ALA A 138 -7.63 3.65 3.93
C ALA A 138 -6.33 3.26 4.67
N GLN A 139 -5.92 2.00 4.50
CA GLN A 139 -4.78 1.42 5.20
C GLN A 139 -3.47 2.15 4.85
N GLU A 140 -3.18 2.38 3.57
CA GLU A 140 -1.98 3.11 3.14
C GLU A 140 -1.89 4.49 3.79
N GLU A 141 -3.01 5.21 3.89
CA GLU A 141 -3.04 6.53 4.52
C GLU A 141 -2.85 6.47 6.04
N ALA A 142 -3.35 5.44 6.70
CA ALA A 142 -3.09 5.19 8.11
C ALA A 142 -1.59 4.92 8.35
N LEU A 143 -0.98 4.06 7.54
CA LEU A 143 0.45 3.79 7.59
C LEU A 143 1.27 5.07 7.35
N SER A 144 0.87 5.85 6.35
CA SER A 144 1.56 7.09 5.96
C SER A 144 1.51 8.18 7.03
N ARG A 145 0.41 8.29 7.77
CA ARG A 145 0.27 9.26 8.87
C ARG A 145 1.07 8.87 10.11
N ARG A 146 1.23 7.57 10.35
CA ARG A 146 1.80 7.04 11.59
C ARG A 146 3.30 6.77 11.54
N SER A 147 3.91 6.82 10.36
CA SER A 147 5.27 6.36 10.17
C SER A 147 6.07 7.16 9.15
N THR A 148 7.36 6.85 9.06
CA THR A 148 8.29 7.44 8.08
C THR A 148 8.13 6.85 6.67
N LEU A 149 7.14 5.98 6.42
CA LEU A 149 6.95 5.29 5.13
C LEU A 149 6.91 6.24 3.93
N THR A 150 6.27 7.40 4.06
CA THR A 150 6.14 8.36 2.94
C THR A 150 7.50 8.89 2.47
N ALA A 151 8.54 8.88 3.32
CA ALA A 151 9.89 9.28 2.93
C ALA A 151 10.58 8.23 2.02
N SER A 152 10.19 6.95 2.09
CA SER A 152 10.74 5.91 1.21
C SER A 152 9.98 5.77 -0.11
N LEU A 153 8.73 6.22 -0.18
CA LEU A 153 7.88 6.19 -1.38
C LEU A 153 8.21 7.34 -2.35
N LYS A 154 9.32 7.22 -3.08
CA LYS A 154 9.79 8.24 -4.03
C LYS A 154 8.80 8.43 -5.18
N ARG A 155 8.53 9.68 -5.55
CA ARG A 155 7.61 10.03 -6.66
C ARG A 155 8.02 9.42 -8.00
N SER A 156 9.32 9.21 -8.22
CA SER A 156 9.87 8.58 -9.43
C SER A 156 9.45 7.11 -9.61
N PHE A 157 9.01 6.44 -8.56
CA PHE A 157 8.49 5.06 -8.65
C PHE A 157 7.08 5.00 -9.26
N TYR A 158 6.42 6.15 -9.43
CA TYR A 158 5.02 6.24 -9.82
C TYR A 158 4.85 6.81 -11.24
N PRO A 159 3.90 6.29 -12.05
CA PRO A 159 3.02 5.17 -11.71
C PRO A 159 3.76 3.84 -11.65
N THR A 160 3.44 3.00 -10.67
CA THR A 160 4.11 1.71 -10.47
C THR A 160 3.65 0.71 -11.54
N PRO A 161 4.56 -0.05 -12.18
CA PRO A 161 4.17 -1.18 -13.01
C PRO A 161 3.33 -2.20 -12.23
N SER A 162 2.47 -2.97 -12.91
CA SER A 162 1.51 -3.87 -12.23
C SER A 162 2.17 -4.81 -11.21
N ASN A 163 3.27 -5.49 -11.56
CA ASN A 163 3.94 -6.43 -10.66
C ASN A 163 5.13 -5.81 -9.91
N ALA A 164 5.23 -4.48 -9.87
CA ALA A 164 6.29 -3.80 -9.13
C ALA A 164 6.02 -3.85 -7.63
N VAL A 165 7.11 -3.96 -6.86
CA VAL A 165 7.10 -3.91 -5.41
C VAL A 165 8.11 -2.85 -4.94
N ILE A 166 7.74 -2.08 -3.93
CA ILE A 166 8.65 -1.13 -3.27
C ILE A 166 8.95 -1.69 -1.88
N TYR A 167 10.24 -1.88 -1.59
CA TYR A 167 10.70 -2.40 -0.31
C TYR A 167 11.31 -1.28 0.54
N SER A 168 10.78 -1.09 1.75
CA SER A 168 11.24 -0.09 2.71
C SER A 168 11.75 -0.80 3.96
N PRO A 169 13.07 -0.99 4.13
CA PRO A 169 13.62 -1.83 5.21
C PRO A 169 13.45 -1.25 6.61
N ALA A 170 13.48 0.07 6.74
CA ALA A 170 13.54 0.78 8.02
C ALA A 170 12.47 1.87 8.10
N VAL A 171 11.26 1.47 8.50
CA VAL A 171 10.14 2.38 8.71
C VAL A 171 9.86 2.51 10.19
N ILE A 172 9.97 3.73 10.70
CA ILE A 172 9.78 4.05 12.11
C ILE A 172 8.31 4.43 12.30
N VAL A 173 7.64 3.78 13.25
CA VAL A 173 6.29 4.14 13.70
C VAL A 173 6.42 5.13 14.85
N PHE A 174 5.82 6.31 14.71
CA PHE A 174 5.93 7.40 15.68
C PHE A 174 4.57 7.92 16.17
N ARG A 175 3.46 7.30 15.75
CA ARG A 175 2.12 7.59 16.27
C ARG A 175 1.35 6.34 16.66
N ASN A 176 0.55 6.50 17.71
CA ASN A 176 -0.41 5.50 18.15
C ASN A 176 -1.54 5.30 17.12
N GLY A 177 -2.27 4.20 17.27
CA GLY A 177 -3.40 3.86 16.42
C GLY A 177 -4.53 4.86 16.57
N LEU A 178 -5.45 4.86 15.60
CA LEU A 178 -6.63 5.74 15.65
C LEU A 178 -7.52 5.42 16.85
N LYS A 179 -7.60 4.14 17.24
CA LYS A 179 -8.34 3.67 18.45
C LYS A 179 -7.76 4.29 19.73
N ASP A 180 -6.46 4.61 19.75
CA ASP A 180 -5.72 5.17 20.88
C ASP A 180 -5.50 6.69 20.75
N GLY A 181 -6.34 7.37 19.97
CA GLY A 181 -6.32 8.84 19.83
C GLY A 181 -5.24 9.39 18.89
N HIS A 182 -4.48 8.54 18.19
CA HIS A 182 -3.51 8.95 17.15
C HIS A 182 -2.43 9.95 17.63
N GLY A 183 -2.16 9.94 18.94
CA GLY A 183 -1.13 10.76 19.58
C GLY A 183 0.28 10.41 19.08
N LEU A 184 1.20 11.37 19.19
CA LEU A 184 2.62 11.08 19.03
C LEU A 184 3.06 10.13 20.13
N MET A 185 3.89 9.16 19.76
CA MET A 185 4.64 8.35 20.72
C MET A 185 5.73 9.22 21.40
N ASP A 186 6.38 8.70 22.43
CA ASP A 186 7.53 9.38 23.01
C ASP A 186 8.67 9.45 21.99
N LEU A 187 9.08 10.67 21.64
CA LEU A 187 10.14 10.93 20.66
C LEU A 187 11.47 11.32 21.32
N SER A 188 11.54 11.28 22.66
CA SER A 188 12.75 11.65 23.40
C SER A 188 13.92 10.72 23.10
N ASP A 189 13.64 9.44 22.86
CA ASP A 189 14.60 8.43 22.42
C ASP A 189 14.11 7.71 21.15
N PRO A 190 14.57 8.11 19.95
CA PRO A 190 14.17 7.50 18.68
C PRO A 190 14.46 6.00 18.57
N ASP A 191 15.46 5.48 19.30
CA ASP A 191 15.83 4.07 19.23
C ASP A 191 14.81 3.16 19.95
N THR A 192 13.91 3.74 20.75
CA THR A 192 12.80 3.03 21.41
C THR A 192 11.57 2.90 20.52
N LEU A 193 11.50 3.65 19.42
CA LEU A 193 10.34 3.63 18.53
C LEU A 193 10.29 2.32 17.73
N PRO A 194 9.08 1.76 17.47
CA PRO A 194 8.96 0.56 16.68
C PRO A 194 9.53 0.74 15.26
N LEU A 195 10.50 -0.10 14.92
CA LEU A 195 11.08 -0.22 13.59
C LEU A 195 10.50 -1.45 12.89
N VAL A 196 9.98 -1.27 11.67
CA VAL A 196 9.47 -2.38 10.85
C VAL A 196 9.91 -2.25 9.40
N SER A 197 9.93 -3.36 8.67
CA SER A 197 10.06 -3.33 7.22
C SER A 197 8.69 -3.31 6.54
N VAL A 198 8.53 -2.50 5.50
CA VAL A 198 7.27 -2.37 4.75
C VAL A 198 7.46 -2.82 3.32
N ILE A 199 6.60 -3.73 2.87
CA ILE A 199 6.48 -4.14 1.47
C ILE A 199 5.27 -3.41 0.89
N SER A 200 5.48 -2.55 -0.11
CA SER A 200 4.41 -1.80 -0.76
C SER A 200 4.13 -2.36 -2.15
N MET A 201 2.89 -2.78 -2.39
CA MET A 201 2.44 -3.26 -3.69
C MET A 201 0.99 -2.87 -3.91
N ALA A 202 0.69 -2.40 -5.12
CA ALA A 202 -0.67 -2.04 -5.49
C ALA A 202 -1.52 -3.26 -5.86
N ALA A 203 -2.73 -3.34 -5.32
CA ALA A 203 -3.74 -4.29 -5.75
C ALA A 203 -4.33 -3.92 -7.13
N LEU A 204 -5.10 -4.82 -7.73
CA LEU A 204 -5.87 -4.49 -8.93
C LEU A 204 -6.90 -3.39 -8.62
N ARG A 205 -7.04 -2.42 -9.53
CA ARG A 205 -8.00 -1.32 -9.38
C ARG A 205 -9.39 -1.77 -9.80
N ARG A 206 -10.28 -1.90 -8.80
CA ARG A 206 -11.72 -2.19 -9.00
C ARG A 206 -11.94 -3.37 -9.98
N PRO A 207 -11.32 -4.53 -9.74
CA PRO A 207 -11.61 -5.71 -10.54
C PRO A 207 -13.10 -6.04 -10.45
N GLU A 208 -13.66 -6.56 -11.53
CA GLU A 208 -15.05 -7.02 -11.52
C GLU A 208 -15.15 -8.29 -10.66
N VAL A 209 -16.15 -8.34 -9.78
CA VAL A 209 -16.41 -9.46 -8.89
C VAL A 209 -17.83 -9.96 -9.05
N ILE A 210 -18.01 -11.27 -8.94
CA ILE A 210 -19.29 -11.98 -9.01
C ILE A 210 -19.52 -12.73 -7.71
N THR A 211 -20.79 -13.01 -7.40
CA THR A 211 -21.13 -13.88 -6.27
C THR A 211 -20.97 -15.34 -6.68
N GLY A 212 -20.05 -16.04 -6.02
CA GLY A 212 -19.80 -17.46 -6.21
C GLY A 212 -20.86 -18.36 -5.58
N ALA A 213 -20.73 -19.67 -5.81
CA ALA A 213 -21.72 -20.68 -5.39
C ALA A 213 -21.94 -20.77 -3.87
N ASN A 214 -20.98 -20.29 -3.08
CA ASN A 214 -21.00 -20.25 -1.61
C ASN A 214 -21.37 -18.86 -1.06
N SER A 215 -21.94 -17.98 -1.89
CA SER A 215 -22.24 -16.58 -1.57
C SER A 215 -21.01 -15.72 -1.24
N LEU A 216 -19.80 -16.21 -1.52
CA LEU A 216 -18.57 -15.40 -1.41
C LEU A 216 -18.30 -14.68 -2.73
N LEU A 217 -17.64 -13.54 -2.65
CA LEU A 217 -17.22 -12.80 -3.84
C LEU A 217 -16.03 -13.50 -4.49
N GLU A 218 -16.10 -13.66 -5.81
CA GLU A 218 -15.06 -14.21 -6.66
C GLU A 218 -14.73 -13.23 -7.78
N PHE A 219 -13.50 -13.27 -8.30
CA PHE A 219 -13.15 -12.49 -9.49
C PHE A 219 -13.99 -12.95 -10.68
N ALA A 220 -14.61 -12.02 -11.39
CA ALA A 220 -15.34 -12.31 -12.62
C ALA A 220 -14.39 -12.81 -13.72
N ASN A 221 -13.19 -12.22 -13.77
CA ASN A 221 -12.15 -12.55 -14.73
C ASN A 221 -11.06 -13.42 -14.09
N PRO A 222 -10.83 -14.65 -14.59
CA PRO A 222 -9.75 -15.51 -14.11
C PRO A 222 -8.36 -14.87 -14.19
N ASN A 223 -8.12 -13.99 -15.18
CA ASN A 223 -6.84 -13.28 -15.30
C ASN A 223 -6.58 -12.30 -14.14
N ASP A 224 -7.64 -11.69 -13.60
CA ASP A 224 -7.51 -10.78 -12.44
C ASP A 224 -7.18 -11.57 -11.17
N ARG A 225 -7.79 -12.75 -11.02
CA ARG A 225 -7.43 -13.71 -9.97
C ARG A 225 -5.97 -14.13 -10.09
N ASP A 226 -5.52 -14.50 -11.28
CA ASP A 226 -4.16 -14.97 -11.51
C ASP A 226 -3.13 -13.86 -11.33
N CYS A 227 -3.45 -12.63 -11.75
CA CYS A 227 -2.62 -11.45 -11.48
C CYS A 227 -2.53 -11.15 -9.98
N THR A 228 -3.63 -11.29 -9.25
CA THR A 228 -3.66 -11.13 -7.79
C THR A 228 -2.79 -12.16 -7.09
N LYS A 229 -2.87 -13.43 -7.52
CA LYS A 229 -1.97 -14.49 -7.02
C LYS A 229 -0.52 -14.18 -7.30
N GLU A 230 -0.17 -13.75 -8.50
CA GLU A 230 1.22 -13.42 -8.84
C GLU A 230 1.77 -12.28 -7.98
N LYS A 231 0.96 -11.25 -7.72
CA LYS A 231 1.30 -10.17 -6.78
C LYS A 231 1.60 -10.71 -5.38
N MET A 232 0.74 -11.59 -4.86
CA MET A 232 0.95 -12.26 -3.56
C MET A 232 2.25 -13.06 -3.55
N ARG A 233 2.56 -13.79 -4.63
CA ARG A 233 3.82 -14.51 -4.74
C ARG A 233 5.03 -13.60 -4.70
N VAL A 234 5.00 -12.46 -5.39
CA VAL A 234 6.10 -11.49 -5.36
C VAL A 234 6.31 -10.93 -3.94
N ILE A 235 5.24 -10.60 -3.23
CA ILE A 235 5.31 -10.12 -1.85
C ILE A 235 5.94 -11.17 -0.93
N LEU A 236 5.50 -12.43 -1.03
CA LEU A 236 6.02 -13.54 -0.24
C LEU A 236 7.47 -13.88 -0.59
N ARG A 237 7.83 -13.94 -1.87
CA ARG A 237 9.21 -14.16 -2.30
C ARG A 237 10.15 -13.07 -1.78
N LEU A 238 9.73 -11.80 -1.86
CA LEU A 238 10.49 -10.68 -1.32
C LEU A 238 10.67 -10.80 0.20
N SER A 239 9.62 -11.16 0.94
CA SER A 239 9.71 -11.27 2.39
C SER A 239 10.68 -12.38 2.82
N ALA A 240 10.62 -13.54 2.15
CA ALA A 240 11.55 -14.64 2.36
C ALA A 240 12.99 -14.26 1.97
N TRP A 241 13.18 -13.58 0.83
CA TRP A 241 14.49 -13.15 0.35
C TRP A 241 15.16 -12.14 1.29
N LYS A 242 14.37 -11.24 1.89
CA LYS A 242 14.83 -10.29 2.91
C LYS A 242 14.88 -10.88 4.32
N ARG A 243 14.61 -12.19 4.47
CA ARG A 243 14.68 -12.97 5.70
C ARG A 243 13.68 -12.54 6.79
N HIS A 244 12.56 -11.94 6.40
CA HIS A 244 11.46 -11.69 7.33
C HIS A 244 10.79 -13.01 7.70
N ARG A 245 10.63 -13.25 9.01
CA ARG A 245 10.08 -14.50 9.56
C ARG A 245 8.70 -14.35 10.12
N LYS A 246 8.34 -13.12 10.46
CA LYS A 246 7.03 -12.73 10.97
C LYS A 246 6.44 -11.75 9.97
N VAL A 247 5.35 -12.12 9.32
CA VAL A 247 4.87 -11.34 8.19
C VAL A 247 3.38 -11.07 8.35
N VAL A 248 2.99 -9.81 8.18
CA VAL A 248 1.59 -9.40 8.21
C VAL A 248 1.06 -9.37 6.78
N LEU A 249 0.28 -10.38 6.38
CA LEU A 249 -0.12 -10.59 4.99
C LEU A 249 -1.48 -11.24 4.83
N GLU A 250 -1.94 -11.20 3.57
CA GLU A 250 -2.95 -12.12 3.08
C GLU A 250 -2.41 -13.14 2.06
N VAL A 251 -2.93 -14.38 2.14
CA VAL A 251 -2.87 -15.49 1.15
C VAL A 251 -1.77 -16.53 1.34
N PHE A 252 -2.17 -17.66 1.93
CA PHE A 252 -1.38 -18.90 1.95
C PHE A 252 -2.25 -20.09 1.51
N SER A 253 -1.89 -20.73 0.40
CA SER A 253 -2.31 -22.08 0.00
C SER A 253 -1.52 -22.64 -1.21
N GLU A 254 -0.43 -22.01 -1.65
CA GLU A 254 0.29 -22.45 -2.85
C GLU A 254 1.43 -23.43 -2.52
N ALA A 255 1.62 -24.43 -3.40
CA ALA A 255 2.61 -25.48 -3.21
C ALA A 255 4.06 -24.95 -3.12
N GLU A 256 4.35 -23.81 -3.74
CA GLU A 256 5.69 -23.19 -3.73
C GLU A 256 6.05 -22.53 -2.39
N PHE A 257 5.08 -22.24 -1.53
CA PHE A 257 5.30 -21.66 -0.19
C PHE A 257 5.38 -22.71 0.91
N ARG A 258 5.37 -24.00 0.54
CA ARG A 258 5.57 -25.12 1.46
C ARG A 258 7.05 -25.22 1.84
N GLY A 259 7.33 -25.55 3.10
CA GLY A 259 8.70 -25.79 3.57
C GLY A 259 9.18 -24.92 4.73
N GLY A 260 8.29 -24.12 5.35
CA GLY A 260 8.62 -23.45 6.61
C GLY A 260 9.44 -22.17 6.46
N TRP A 261 9.09 -21.31 5.50
CA TRP A 261 9.78 -20.03 5.30
C TRP A 261 9.45 -18.99 6.37
N TRP A 262 8.31 -19.11 7.04
CA TRP A 262 7.86 -18.17 8.07
C TRP A 262 7.60 -18.92 9.37
N GLU A 263 7.86 -18.25 10.48
CA GLU A 263 7.49 -18.73 11.81
C GLU A 263 6.02 -18.40 12.09
N LYS A 264 5.62 -17.16 11.74
CA LYS A 264 4.28 -16.65 11.99
C LYS A 264 3.81 -15.71 10.88
N VAL A 265 2.56 -15.88 10.49
CA VAL A 265 1.86 -14.98 9.57
C VAL A 265 0.65 -14.40 10.27
N VAL A 266 0.48 -13.09 10.21
CA VAL A 266 -0.66 -12.39 10.82
C VAL A 266 -1.49 -11.68 9.75
N PHE A 267 -2.80 -11.79 9.84
CA PHE A 267 -3.76 -11.09 9.02
C PHE A 267 -4.39 -9.99 9.89
N ALA A 268 -3.85 -8.78 9.83
CA ALA A 268 -4.38 -7.62 10.56
C ALA A 268 -5.49 -6.97 9.73
N VAL A 269 -6.74 -7.35 10.03
CA VAL A 269 -7.91 -6.95 9.26
C VAL A 269 -8.77 -6.04 10.13
N ILE A 270 -9.11 -4.87 9.61
CA ILE A 270 -10.13 -4.01 10.22
C ILE A 270 -11.37 -4.08 9.35
N ASP A 271 -12.54 -4.19 9.96
CA ASP A 271 -13.81 -3.92 9.29
C ASP A 271 -14.66 -2.92 10.07
N GLU A 272 -15.55 -2.24 9.35
CA GLU A 272 -16.44 -1.22 9.90
C GLU A 272 -17.69 -1.83 10.56
N THR A 273 -17.86 -3.15 10.50
CA THR A 273 -19.07 -3.81 11.01
C THR A 273 -19.05 -3.91 12.52
N GLY A 274 -17.86 -3.98 13.13
CA GLY A 274 -17.68 -4.15 14.57
C GLY A 274 -18.17 -5.50 15.10
N LEU A 275 -18.54 -6.43 14.22
CA LEU A 275 -19.02 -7.77 14.56
C LEU A 275 -17.89 -8.79 14.73
N GLY A 276 -16.66 -8.41 14.39
CA GLY A 276 -15.45 -9.22 14.57
C GLY A 276 -15.55 -10.59 13.91
N GLU A 277 -15.10 -11.62 14.62
CA GLU A 277 -15.02 -13.01 14.17
C GLU A 277 -16.38 -13.61 13.77
N GLN A 278 -17.44 -13.18 14.46
CA GLN A 278 -18.81 -13.65 14.24
C GLN A 278 -19.51 -12.89 13.11
N GLY A 279 -18.88 -11.82 12.60
CA GLY A 279 -19.42 -10.99 11.54
C GLY A 279 -19.37 -11.61 10.15
N HIS A 280 -20.18 -11.06 9.25
CA HIS A 280 -20.06 -11.29 7.80
C HIS A 280 -19.14 -10.27 7.11
N GLY A 281 -18.51 -9.37 7.88
CA GLY A 281 -17.47 -8.46 7.41
C GLY A 281 -16.14 -9.18 7.12
N ASN A 282 -15.14 -8.40 6.70
CA ASN A 282 -13.84 -8.94 6.31
C ASN A 282 -13.19 -9.72 7.47
N VAL A 283 -13.27 -9.24 8.71
CA VAL A 283 -12.65 -9.91 9.86
C VAL A 283 -13.19 -11.32 10.01
N GLY A 284 -14.52 -11.48 10.00
CA GLY A 284 -15.14 -12.80 10.15
C GLY A 284 -14.86 -13.74 8.96
N ILE A 285 -14.78 -13.22 7.73
CA ILE A 285 -14.42 -14.04 6.55
C ILE A 285 -12.99 -14.58 6.71
N PHE A 286 -12.05 -13.72 7.06
CA PHE A 286 -10.65 -14.10 7.24
C PHE A 286 -10.49 -15.06 8.41
N PHE A 287 -11.10 -14.76 9.55
CA PHE A 287 -11.05 -15.58 10.75
C PHE A 287 -11.49 -17.02 10.46
N ARG A 288 -12.70 -17.19 9.90
CA ARG A 288 -13.25 -18.53 9.60
C ARG A 288 -12.42 -19.34 8.60
N ARG A 289 -11.63 -18.67 7.76
CA ARG A 289 -10.92 -19.33 6.66
C ARG A 289 -9.45 -19.57 6.93
N LEU A 290 -8.84 -18.80 7.84
CA LEU A 290 -7.39 -18.75 7.99
C LEU A 290 -6.90 -18.81 9.44
N ASP A 291 -7.70 -18.38 10.42
CA ASP A 291 -7.24 -18.36 11.81
C ASP A 291 -6.99 -19.77 12.34
N GLY A 292 -5.90 -19.93 13.09
CA GLY A 292 -5.51 -21.21 13.69
C GLY A 292 -4.96 -22.25 12.71
N ILE A 293 -4.87 -21.93 11.42
CA ILE A 293 -4.23 -22.83 10.45
C ILE A 293 -2.72 -22.89 10.71
N GLU A 294 -2.20 -24.11 10.76
CA GLU A 294 -0.77 -24.41 10.81
C GLU A 294 -0.37 -25.14 9.52
N ILE A 295 0.63 -24.62 8.80
CA ILE A 295 1.10 -25.16 7.50
C ILE A 295 2.58 -25.55 7.50
#